data_AF-A0A0K0G916-F1
#
_entry.id   AF-A0A0K0G916-F1
#
_cell.length_a   1.000
_cell.length_b   1.000
_cell.length_c   1.000
_cell.angle_alpha   90.00
_cell.angle_beta   90.00
_cell.angle_gamma   90.00
#
_symmetry.space_group_name_H-M   'P 1'
#
loop_
_entity.id
_entity.type
_entity.pdbx_description
1 polymer ?
#
loop_
_entity_poly.entity_id
_entity_poly.type
_entity_poly.pdbx_seq_one_letter_code
_entity_poly.pdbx_strand_id
1 'polypeptide(L)'
;MAYTKTSDFLTNYSWKGKAKETIINEMALPEFEQVYLDEAMEYLGKENNFSGMALDRFILKRLDEDETPDEFNPDDIIFIEREE
;
A
#
# COMPACT_ATOMS: atom_id res chain seq x y z
N MET A 1 -10.68 -7.59 -17.93
CA MET A 1 -11.00 -7.97 -16.54
C MET A 1 -9.92 -7.40 -15.64
N ALA A 2 -10.26 -6.43 -14.79
CA ALA A 2 -9.37 -6.01 -13.70
C ALA A 2 -9.47 -7.08 -12.62
N TYR A 3 -8.40 -7.82 -12.36
CA TYR A 3 -8.38 -8.81 -11.29
C TYR A 3 -8.42 -8.06 -9.96
N THR A 4 -9.51 -8.17 -9.22
CA THR A 4 -9.60 -7.59 -7.87
C THR A 4 -8.63 -8.34 -6.96
N LYS A 5 -7.74 -7.63 -6.23
CA LYS A 5 -6.98 -8.17 -5.10
C LYS A 5 -7.95 -8.75 -4.07
N THR A 6 -8.29 -10.02 -4.23
CA THR A 6 -9.07 -10.75 -3.24
C THR A 6 -8.14 -11.33 -2.21
N SER A 7 -8.62 -11.48 -0.98
CA SER A 7 -7.84 -12.09 0.10
C SER A 7 -7.34 -13.49 -0.28
N ASP A 8 -8.19 -14.30 -0.94
CA ASP A 8 -7.82 -15.63 -1.45
C ASP A 8 -6.68 -15.59 -2.47
N PHE A 9 -6.68 -14.61 -3.37
CA PHE A 9 -5.59 -14.44 -4.31
C PHE A 9 -4.30 -14.08 -3.57
N LEU A 10 -4.32 -13.10 -2.67
CA LEU A 10 -3.14 -12.65 -1.92
C LEU A 10 -2.51 -13.75 -1.06
N THR A 11 -3.32 -14.64 -0.46
CA THR A 11 -2.82 -15.76 0.34
C THR A 11 -2.14 -16.85 -0.49
N ASN A 12 -2.59 -17.06 -1.73
CA ASN A 12 -2.06 -18.11 -2.62
C ASN A 12 -1.02 -17.59 -3.63
N TYR A 13 -0.98 -16.27 -3.83
CA TYR A 13 -0.10 -15.64 -4.79
C TYR A 13 1.34 -15.57 -4.26
N SER A 14 2.29 -15.94 -5.13
CA SER A 14 3.71 -15.69 -4.91
C SER A 14 4.32 -14.92 -6.08
N TRP A 15 5.15 -13.94 -5.76
CA TRP A 15 5.87 -13.12 -6.73
C TRP A 15 7.33 -13.55 -6.94
N LYS A 16 7.72 -14.72 -6.41
CA LYS A 16 9.10 -15.22 -6.53
C LYS A 16 9.52 -15.36 -7.99
N GLY A 17 10.55 -14.62 -8.38
CA GLY A 17 11.09 -14.63 -9.75
C GLY A 17 10.21 -13.94 -10.80
N LYS A 18 9.14 -13.24 -10.38
CA LYS A 18 8.31 -12.44 -11.28
C LYS A 18 8.90 -11.05 -11.46
N ALA A 19 8.73 -10.50 -12.67
CA ALA A 19 9.08 -9.12 -12.96
C ALA A 19 8.06 -8.15 -12.35
N LYS A 20 8.49 -6.93 -12.04
CA LYS A 20 7.63 -5.85 -11.52
C LYS A 20 6.34 -5.68 -12.34
N GLU A 21 6.47 -5.61 -13.67
CA GLU A 21 5.33 -5.42 -14.59
C GLU A 21 4.32 -6.57 -14.50
N THR A 22 4.79 -7.81 -14.29
CA THR A 22 3.90 -8.96 -14.10
C THR A 22 3.10 -8.83 -12.81
N ILE A 23 3.77 -8.41 -11.73
CA ILE A 23 3.14 -8.23 -10.42
C ILE A 23 2.09 -7.12 -10.47
N ILE A 24 2.39 -6.00 -11.13
CA ILE A 24 1.45 -4.88 -11.33
C ILE A 24 0.17 -5.36 -12.02
N ASN A 25 0.31 -6.15 -13.08
CA ASN A 25 -0.82 -6.67 -13.84
C ASN A 25 -1.61 -7.73 -13.06
N GLU A 26 -0.94 -8.69 -12.43
CA GLU A 26 -1.60 -9.80 -11.71
C GLU A 26 -2.27 -9.34 -10.42
N MET A 27 -1.63 -8.42 -9.67
CA MET A 27 -2.18 -7.84 -8.46
C MET A 27 -3.02 -6.58 -8.72
N ALA A 28 -3.20 -6.19 -9.99
CA ALA A 28 -3.91 -4.97 -10.39
C ALA A 28 -3.52 -3.74 -9.55
N LEU A 29 -2.22 -3.50 -9.38
CA LEU A 29 -1.70 -2.42 -8.52
C LEU A 29 -2.04 -1.04 -9.12
N PRO A 30 -2.78 -0.18 -8.39
CA PRO A 30 -2.96 1.21 -8.75
C PRO A 30 -1.64 1.98 -8.82
N GLU A 31 -1.57 3.04 -9.63
CA GLU A 31 -0.33 3.82 -9.82
C GLU A 31 0.28 4.34 -8.51
N PHE A 32 -0.55 4.75 -7.54
CA PHE A 32 -0.08 5.20 -6.23
C PHE A 32 0.58 4.09 -5.40
N GLU A 33 0.16 2.83 -5.55
CA GLU A 33 0.80 1.67 -4.92
C GLU A 33 2.11 1.27 -5.60
N GLN A 34 2.21 1.48 -6.92
CA GLN A 34 3.38 1.09 -7.72
C GLN A 34 4.67 1.83 -7.31
N VAL A 35 4.53 3.00 -6.66
CA VAL A 35 5.65 3.81 -6.15
C VAL A 35 6.48 3.04 -5.12
N TYR A 36 5.84 2.23 -4.28
CA TYR A 36 6.52 1.46 -3.21
C TYR A 36 6.80 0.01 -3.58
N LEU A 37 6.42 -0.42 -4.79
CA LEU A 37 6.56 -1.82 -5.21
C LEU A 37 8.03 -2.27 -5.26
N ASP A 38 8.93 -1.46 -5.79
CA ASP A 38 10.36 -1.81 -5.89
C ASP A 38 10.98 -1.98 -4.50
N GLU A 39 10.68 -1.05 -3.58
CA GLU A 39 11.14 -1.11 -2.19
C GLU A 39 10.59 -2.37 -1.49
N ALA A 40 9.30 -2.65 -1.67
CA ALA A 40 8.66 -3.82 -1.07
C ALA A 40 9.29 -5.13 -1.58
N MET A 41 9.56 -5.24 -2.88
CA MET A 41 10.20 -6.41 -3.49
C MET A 41 11.65 -6.59 -2.99
N GLU A 42 12.41 -5.50 -2.86
CA GLU A 42 13.78 -5.58 -2.35
C GLU A 42 13.82 -6.01 -0.88
N TYR A 43 12.99 -5.39 -0.03
CA TYR A 43 12.93 -5.68 1.39
C TYR A 43 12.49 -7.12 1.65
N LEU A 44 11.34 -7.52 1.11
CA LEU A 44 10.79 -8.85 1.32
C LEU A 44 11.62 -9.93 0.61
N GLY A 45 12.30 -9.58 -0.47
CA GLY A 45 13.24 -10.47 -1.16
C GLY A 45 14.43 -10.85 -0.27
N LYS A 46 14.97 -9.90 0.51
CA LYS A 46 16.01 -10.16 1.51
C LYS A 46 15.52 -11.08 2.63
N GLU A 47 14.26 -10.97 3.01
CA GLU A 47 13.61 -11.82 4.02
C GLU A 47 13.16 -13.19 3.47
N ASN A 48 13.37 -13.48 2.18
CA ASN A 48 12.83 -14.66 1.49
C ASN A 48 11.28 -14.77 1.59
N ASN A 49 10.58 -13.66 1.77
CA ASN A 49 9.13 -13.61 1.93
C ASN A 49 8.44 -13.21 0.62
N PHE A 50 8.14 -14.19 -0.23
CA PHE A 50 7.57 -13.95 -1.55
C PHE A 50 6.04 -13.99 -1.59
N SER A 51 5.37 -13.73 -0.46
CA SER A 51 3.90 -13.75 -0.36
C SER A 51 3.27 -12.49 -0.96
N GLY A 52 2.17 -12.65 -1.72
CA GLY A 52 1.34 -11.54 -2.19
C GLY A 52 0.78 -10.70 -1.05
N MET A 53 0.32 -11.35 0.02
CA MET A 53 -0.18 -10.70 1.23
C MET A 53 0.89 -9.83 1.90
N ALA A 54 2.13 -10.33 1.99
CA ALA A 54 3.22 -9.57 2.59
C ALA A 54 3.57 -8.34 1.75
N LEU A 55 3.58 -8.49 0.42
CA LEU A 55 3.85 -7.40 -0.51
C LEU A 55 2.79 -6.31 -0.42
N ASP A 56 1.51 -6.69 -0.47
CA ASP A 56 0.37 -5.79 -0.34
C ASP A 56 0.42 -4.99 0.97
N ARG A 57 0.62 -5.69 2.09
CA ARG A 57 0.70 -5.07 3.41
C ARG A 57 1.87 -4.09 3.54
N PHE A 58 3.02 -4.40 2.94
CA PHE A 58 4.18 -3.51 2.98
C PHE A 58 3.89 -2.21 2.22
N ILE A 59 3.30 -2.32 1.02
CA ILE A 59 2.95 -1.17 0.19
C ILE A 59 1.93 -0.27 0.90
N LEU A 60 0.86 -0.85 1.44
CA LEU A 60 -0.16 -0.11 2.18
C LEU A 60 0.41 0.58 3.42
N LYS A 61 1.27 -0.11 4.17
CA LYS A 61 1.94 0.48 5.32
C LYS A 61 2.79 1.70 4.93
N ARG A 62 3.49 1.64 3.79
CA ARG A 62 4.29 2.78 3.31
C ARG A 62 3.42 3.94 2.85
N LEU A 63 2.29 3.67 2.23
CA LEU A 63 1.31 4.71 1.91
C LEU A 63 0.80 5.41 3.16
N ASP A 64 0.43 4.65 4.21
CA ASP A 64 -0.02 5.22 5.49
C ASP A 64 1.09 6.03 6.19
N GLU A 65 2.36 5.65 6.03
CA GLU A 65 3.51 6.36 6.61
C GLU A 65 3.91 7.62 5.80
N ASP A 66 3.68 7.61 4.48
CA ASP A 66 3.93 8.74 3.59
C ASP A 66 2.79 9.76 3.60
N GLU A 67 1.58 9.33 3.99
CA GLU A 67 0.50 10.22 4.39
C GLU A 67 0.97 11.00 5.62
N THR A 68 1.60 12.15 5.36
CA THR A 68 2.03 13.09 6.39
C THR A 68 0.85 13.29 7.34
N PRO A 69 1.01 13.11 8.66
CA PRO A 69 -0.06 13.45 9.59
C PRO A 69 -0.40 14.90 9.30
N ASP A 70 -1.66 15.17 8.93
CA ASP A 70 -2.20 16.51 8.77
C ASP A 70 -1.62 17.34 9.92
N GLU A 71 -0.75 18.31 9.59
CA GLU A 71 -0.28 19.26 10.58
C GLU A 71 -1.54 19.91 11.14
N PHE A 72 -1.88 19.58 12.39
CA PHE A 72 -3.02 20.17 13.07
C PHE A 72 -2.94 21.68 12.87
N ASN A 73 -3.84 22.24 12.06
CA ASN A 73 -3.85 23.65 11.74
C ASN A 73 -4.76 24.35 12.76
N PRO A 74 -4.21 25.00 13.79
CA PRO A 74 -5.02 25.69 14.80
C PRO A 74 -5.82 26.86 14.21
N ASP A 75 -5.49 27.35 13.01
CA ASP A 75 -6.23 28.42 12.34
C ASP A 75 -7.55 27.93 11.69
N ASP A 76 -7.77 26.61 11.58
CA ASP A 76 -9.02 26.03 11.05
C ASP A 76 -10.05 25.72 12.17
N ILE A 77 -9.76 26.13 13.41
CA ILE A 77 -10.66 25.91 14.55
C ILE A 77 -11.72 27.02 14.59
N ILE A 78 -12.92 26.72 14.09
CA ILE A 78 -14.09 27.57 14.26
C ILE A 78 -14.65 27.37 15.69
N PHE A 79 -14.31 28.28 16.60
CA PHE A 79 -14.96 28.34 17.92
C PHE A 79 -16.38 28.89 17.77
N ILE A 80 -17.39 28.04 18.02
CA ILE A 80 -18.78 28.47 18.11
C ILE A 80 -19.07 28.77 19.58
N GLU A 81 -19.04 30.05 19.97
CA GLU A 81 -19.58 30.47 21.27
C GLU A 81 -21.10 30.25 21.25
N ARG A 82 -21.61 29.42 22.17
CA ARG A 82 -23.04 29.36 22.45
C ARG A 82 -23.36 30.52 23.39
N GLU A 83 -24.12 31.51 22.89
CA GLU A 83 -24.76 32.50 23.75
C GLU A 83 -25.77 31.78 24.66
N GLU A 84 -25.58 31.92 25.98
CA GLU A 84 -26.56 31.52 27.02
C GLU A 84 -27.66 32.57 27.19
#